data_AF-A0A957YM87-F1
#
_entry.id   AF-A0A957YM87-F1
#
_cell.length_a   1.000
_cell.length_b   1.000
_cell.length_c   1.000
_cell.angle_alpha   90.00
_cell.angle_beta   90.00
_cell.angle_gamma   90.00
#
_symmetry.space_group_name_H-M   'P 1'
#
loop_
_entity.id
_entity.type
_entity.pdbx_description
1 polymer ?
#
loop_
_entity_poly.entity_id
_entity_poly.type
_entity_poly.pdbx_seq_one_letter_code
_entity_poly.pdbx_strand_id
1 'polypeptide(L)'
;GSAIPTVGLKTIVLNSRDEPVCIIETTAVAIRPYNAVDADFAYAEGEGDRSLANWRAGHWRYFSRVLPKINREPTPDMPLVCEHFRLIYPK
;
A
#
# COMPACT_ATOMS: atom_id res chain seq x y z
N GLY A 1 -9.89 -11.47 10.43
CA GLY A 1 -9.24 -10.36 9.69
C GLY A 1 -8.28 -9.65 10.60
N SER A 2 -7.31 -8.92 10.04
CA SER A 2 -6.36 -8.11 10.81
C SER A 2 -6.94 -6.72 11.10
N ALA A 3 -6.45 -6.05 12.15
CA ALA A 3 -6.82 -4.68 12.47
C ALA A 3 -6.31 -3.69 11.41
N ILE A 4 -7.07 -2.62 11.16
CA ILE A 4 -6.63 -1.51 10.31
C ILE A 4 -5.51 -0.75 11.06
N PRO A 5 -4.42 -0.38 10.39
CA PRO A 5 -3.37 0.47 10.94
C PRO A 5 -3.91 1.78 11.51
N THR A 6 -3.18 2.34 12.48
CA THR A 6 -3.51 3.62 13.11
C THR A 6 -2.34 4.58 13.02
N VAL A 7 -2.62 5.88 12.99
CA VAL A 7 -1.58 6.92 13.01
C VAL A 7 -0.71 6.75 14.25
N GLY A 8 0.61 6.79 14.06
CA GLY A 8 1.61 6.56 15.10
C GLY A 8 2.10 5.10 15.21
N LEU A 9 1.50 4.17 14.46
CA LEU A 9 1.98 2.79 14.34
C LEU A 9 3.42 2.78 13.81
N LYS A 10 4.29 2.01 14.48
CA LYS A 10 5.69 1.83 14.08
C LYS A 10 5.87 0.43 13.51
N THR A 11 6.42 0.36 12.31
CA THR A 11 6.61 -0.90 11.59
C THR A 11 8.09 -1.09 11.26
N ILE A 12 8.63 -2.25 11.60
CA ILE A 12 9.95 -2.68 11.13
C ILE A 12 9.75 -3.24 9.72
N VAL A 13 10.39 -2.60 8.73
CA VAL A 13 10.37 -3.08 7.35
C VAL A 13 11.49 -4.10 7.17
N LEU A 14 11.15 -5.24 6.59
CA LEU A 14 12.07 -6.31 6.25
C LEU A 14 12.35 -6.33 4.75
N ASN A 15 13.56 -6.76 4.36
CA ASN A 15 13.86 -7.07 2.97
C ASN A 15 13.36 -8.48 2.58
N SER A 16 13.61 -8.90 1.33
CA SER A 16 13.20 -10.22 0.84
C SER A 16 13.93 -11.41 1.46
N ARG A 17 14.90 -11.18 2.36
CA ARG A 17 15.65 -12.17 3.14
C ARG A 17 15.26 -12.13 4.62
N ASP A 18 14.15 -11.47 4.96
CA ASP A 18 13.64 -11.27 6.33
C ASP A 18 14.59 -10.49 7.26
N GLU A 19 15.51 -9.71 6.70
CA GLU A 19 16.41 -8.85 7.49
C GLU A 19 15.82 -7.44 7.67
N PRO A 20 15.88 -6.84 8.87
CA PRO A 20 15.36 -5.50 9.12
C PRO A 20 16.17 -4.42 8.40
N VAL A 21 15.49 -3.56 7.65
CA VAL A 21 16.13 -2.48 6.88
C VAL A 21 15.83 -1.09 7.41
N CYS A 22 14.62 -0.86 7.92
CA CYS A 22 14.24 0.44 8.47
C CYS A 22 13.05 0.35 9.43
N ILE A 23 12.77 1.45 10.13
CA ILE A 23 11.54 1.64 10.89
C ILE A 23 10.78 2.81 10.28
N ILE A 24 9.49 2.60 10.01
CA ILE A 24 8.56 3.62 9.54
C ILE A 24 7.49 3.91 10.59
N GLU A 25 6.96 5.13 10.59
CA GLU A 25 5.80 5.53 11.39
C GLU A 25 4.65 5.95 10.47
N THR A 26 3.48 5.32 10.60
CA THR A 26 2.26 5.68 9.87
C THR A 26 1.80 7.08 10.28
N THR A 27 1.69 7.99 9.31
CA THR A 27 1.31 9.40 9.53
C THR A 27 -0.13 9.69 9.10
N ALA A 28 -0.70 8.91 8.19
CA ALA A 28 -2.09 9.00 7.79
C ALA A 28 -2.61 7.64 7.31
N VAL A 29 -3.90 7.38 7.53
CA VAL A 29 -4.61 6.20 7.04
C VAL A 29 -5.93 6.66 6.43
N ALA A 30 -6.22 6.20 5.22
CA ALA A 30 -7.48 6.46 4.54
C ALA A 30 -8.00 5.18 3.88
N ILE A 31 -9.30 4.94 3.97
CA ILE A 31 -9.95 3.87 3.19
C ILE A 31 -10.53 4.51 1.94
N ARG A 32 -10.11 4.05 0.76
CA ARG A 32 -10.57 4.57 -0.53
C ARG A 32 -10.89 3.43 -1.49
N PRO A 33 -11.91 3.54 -2.34
CA PRO A 33 -12.08 2.64 -3.48
C PRO A 33 -10.84 2.65 -4.39
N TYR A 34 -10.47 1.50 -4.99
CA TYR A 34 -9.35 1.40 -5.93
C TYR A 34 -9.42 2.44 -7.06
N ASN A 35 -10.59 2.65 -7.65
CA ASN A 35 -10.79 3.63 -8.73
C ASN A 35 -10.71 5.11 -8.28
N ALA A 36 -10.77 5.37 -6.98
CA ALA A 36 -10.69 6.69 -6.36
C ALA A 36 -9.28 7.02 -5.86
N VAL A 37 -8.30 6.12 -6.03
CA VAL A 37 -6.89 6.46 -5.81
C VAL A 37 -6.45 7.49 -6.85
N ASP A 38 -5.85 8.57 -6.34
CA ASP A 38 -5.42 9.74 -7.10
C ASP A 38 -3.94 9.65 -7.49
N ALA A 39 -3.53 10.58 -8.36
CA ALA A 39 -2.15 10.63 -8.85
C ALA A 39 -1.15 11.01 -7.75
N ASP A 40 -1.56 11.78 -6.74
CA ASP A 40 -0.69 12.20 -5.65
C ASP A 40 -0.32 10.99 -4.76
N PHE A 41 -1.28 10.11 -4.46
CA PHE A 41 -1.04 8.87 -3.75
C PHE A 41 -0.14 7.93 -4.57
N ALA A 42 -0.47 7.70 -5.84
CA ALA A 42 0.34 6.88 -6.74
C ALA A 42 1.78 7.38 -6.85
N TYR A 43 1.97 8.70 -6.89
CA TYR A 43 3.28 9.33 -6.91
C TYR A 43 4.04 9.13 -5.60
N ALA A 44 3.35 9.27 -4.46
CA ALA A 44 3.93 9.11 -3.13
C ALA A 44 4.39 7.66 -2.85
N GLU A 45 3.67 6.66 -3.36
CA GLU A 45 4.07 5.25 -3.24
C GLU A 45 5.36 4.95 -4.02
N GLY A 46 5.59 5.68 -5.10
CA GLY A 46 6.91 5.75 -5.72
C GLY A 46 7.30 4.57 -6.62
N GLU A 47 6.37 3.65 -6.91
CA GLU A 47 6.61 2.49 -7.77
C GLU A 47 6.72 2.84 -9.27
N GLY A 48 7.60 2.13 -9.97
CA GLY A 48 7.82 2.27 -11.42
C GLY A 48 8.07 3.73 -11.86
N ASP A 49 7.29 4.20 -12.84
CA ASP A 49 7.36 5.58 -13.37
C ASP A 49 6.61 6.63 -12.52
N ARG A 50 6.05 6.25 -11.36
CA ARG A 50 5.24 7.10 -10.47
C ARG A 50 3.97 7.68 -11.10
N SER A 51 3.48 7.12 -12.21
CA SER A 51 2.23 7.52 -12.83
C SER A 51 1.04 6.76 -12.25
N LEU A 52 -0.14 7.41 -12.20
CA LEU A 52 -1.40 6.76 -11.82
C LEU A 52 -1.74 5.58 -12.74
N ALA A 53 -1.40 5.66 -14.03
CA ALA A 53 -1.67 4.61 -14.99
C ALA A 53 -0.87 3.33 -14.68
N ASN A 54 0.43 3.48 -14.40
CA ASN A 54 1.28 2.37 -14.02
C ASN A 54 0.89 1.80 -12.65
N TRP A 55 0.60 2.67 -11.68
CA TRP A 55 0.08 2.27 -10.37
C TRP A 55 -1.17 1.39 -10.53
N ARG A 56 -2.15 1.85 -11.32
CA ARG A 56 -3.39 1.10 -11.59
C ARG A 56 -3.08 -0.26 -12.21
N ALA A 57 -2.28 -0.31 -13.27
CA ALA A 57 -1.96 -1.56 -13.96
C ALA A 57 -1.22 -2.56 -13.05
N GLY A 58 -0.21 -2.09 -12.30
CA GLY A 58 0.58 -2.90 -11.37
C GLY A 58 -0.28 -3.47 -10.25
N HIS A 59 -1.07 -2.62 -9.60
CA HIS A 59 -1.96 -3.01 -8.51
C HIS A 59 -3.09 -3.92 -8.98
N TRP A 60 -3.69 -3.68 -10.14
CA TRP A 60 -4.71 -4.58 -10.69
C TRP A 60 -4.14 -5.99 -10.88
N ARG A 61 -2.95 -6.10 -11.51
CA ARG A 61 -2.25 -7.38 -11.67
C ARG A 61 -1.94 -8.04 -10.34
N TYR A 62 -1.53 -7.27 -9.32
CA TYR A 62 -1.30 -7.80 -7.98
C TYR A 62 -2.61 -8.36 -7.37
N PHE A 63 -3.69 -7.57 -7.36
CA PHE A 63 -4.97 -7.98 -6.79
C PHE A 63 -5.60 -9.18 -7.52
N SER A 64 -5.51 -9.23 -8.85
CA SER A 64 -5.92 -10.40 -9.65
C SER A 64 -5.19 -11.69 -9.24
N ARG A 65 -3.96 -11.61 -8.72
CA ARG A 65 -3.18 -12.77 -8.26
C ARG A 65 -3.49 -13.17 -6.82
N VAL A 66 -3.79 -12.22 -5.94
CA VAL A 66 -3.92 -12.50 -4.49
C VAL A 66 -5.35 -12.72 -4.04
N LEU A 67 -6.33 -12.01 -4.59
CA LEU A 67 -7.74 -12.11 -4.15
C LEU A 67 -8.38 -13.49 -4.42
N PRO A 68 -8.05 -14.22 -5.49
CA PRO A 68 -8.60 -15.57 -5.68
C PRO A 68 -8.24 -16.54 -4.55
N LYS A 69 -7.12 -16.31 -3.84
CA LYS A 69 -6.72 -17.14 -2.68
C LYS A 69 -7.71 -17.07 -1.51
N ILE A 70 -8.59 -16.06 -1.50
CA ILE A 70 -9.67 -15.87 -0.53
C ILE A 70 -11.05 -15.88 -1.19
N ASN A 71 -11.18 -16.49 -2.38
CA ASN A 71 -12.42 -16.56 -3.18
C ASN A 71 -13.02 -15.17 -3.47
N ARG A 72 -12.18 -14.20 -3.84
CA ARG A 72 -12.57 -12.86 -4.24
C ARG A 72 -11.95 -12.50 -5.59
N GLU A 73 -12.56 -11.55 -6.28
CA GLU A 73 -12.05 -10.95 -7.52
C GLU A 73 -11.83 -9.45 -7.32
N PRO A 74 -10.85 -8.84 -8.01
CA PRO A 74 -10.64 -7.41 -7.95
C PRO A 74 -11.82 -6.67 -8.60
N THR A 75 -12.29 -5.63 -7.93
CA THR A 75 -13.34 -4.75 -8.46
C THR A 75 -12.88 -3.29 -8.39
N PRO A 76 -13.36 -2.41 -9.28
CA PRO A 76 -12.98 -0.99 -9.25
C PRO A 76 -13.35 -0.28 -7.95
N ASP A 77 -14.40 -0.74 -7.27
CA ASP A 77 -14.93 -0.19 -6.02
C ASP A 77 -14.36 -0.88 -4.76
N MET A 78 -13.45 -1.85 -4.90
CA MET A 78 -12.89 -2.56 -3.75
C MET A 78 -12.18 -1.57 -2.81
N PRO A 79 -12.42 -1.66 -1.48
CA PRO A 79 -11.81 -0.76 -0.53
C PRO A 79 -10.33 -1.11 -0.36
N LEU A 80 -9.48 -0.10 -0.47
CA LEU A 80 -8.06 -0.16 -0.15
C LEU A 80 -7.79 0.62 1.12
N VAL A 81 -6.92 0.07 1.96
CA VAL A 81 -6.33 0.80 3.08
C VAL A 81 -5.07 1.47 2.55
N CYS A 82 -5.14 2.79 2.37
CA CYS A 82 -4.05 3.62 1.91
C CYS A 82 -3.32 4.25 3.11
N GLU A 83 -2.04 3.95 3.26
CA GLU A 83 -1.20 4.48 4.33
C GLU A 83 -0.16 5.46 3.78
N HIS A 84 0.01 6.59 4.47
CA HIS A 84 1.23 7.37 4.38
C HIS A 84 2.06 7.13 5.62
N PHE A 85 3.37 7.10 5.45
CA PHE A 85 4.31 6.90 6.53
C PHE A 85 5.57 7.73 6.30
N ARG A 86 6.35 7.86 7.37
CA ARG A 86 7.68 8.48 7.32
C ARG A 86 8.72 7.53 7.86
N LEU A 87 9.92 7.57 7.29
CA LEU A 87 11.09 6.91 7.84
C LEU A 87 11.45 7.55 9.19
N ILE A 88 11.66 6.72 10.22
CA ILE A 88 12.15 7.18 11.53
C ILE A 88 13.49 6.55 11.92
N TYR A 89 13.95 5.51 11.21
CA TYR A 89 15.27 4.90 11.37
C TYR A 89 15.72 4.15 10.09
N PRO A 90 17.00 4.22 9.66
CA PRO A 90 18.05 5.12 10.18
C PRO A 90 17.71 6.58 9.89
N LYS A 91 18.32 7.50 10.64
CA LYS A 91 18.18 8.95 10.38
C LYS A 91 19.24 9.42 9.40
#